data_AF-A0A8B6H3P4-F1
#
_entry.id   AF-A0A8B6H3P4-F1
#
_cell.length_a   1.000
_cell.length_b   1.000
_cell.length_c   1.000
_cell.angle_alpha   90.00
_cell.angle_beta   90.00
_cell.angle_gamma   90.00
#
_symmetry.space_group_name_H-M   'P 1'
#
loop_
_entity.id
_entity.type
_entity.pdbx_description
1 polymer ?
#
loop_
_entity_poly.entity_id
_entity_poly.type
_entity_poly.pdbx_seq_one_letter_code
_entity_poly.pdbx_strand_id
1 'polypeptide(L)'
;MKESETKGLIDVKLALKEERKYKAQRLNNIKTLNRTNPKEFWREVNKLGPGKANTNIDSVIMDDGSVSSNPNDILSRWKSEYSRLFSSEIQQADSGFIEQLQQLNEQLEHEYETLNPSTETIDTDLQLMNDPISVEEKTALQVKECNS
;
A
#
# COMPACT_ATOMS: atom_id res chain seq x y z
N MET A 1 -23.71 -26.59 -36.98
CA MET A 1 -23.49 -25.66 -35.85
C MET A 1 -22.76 -26.29 -34.64
N LYS A 2 -22.81 -27.61 -34.38
CA LYS A 2 -22.18 -28.20 -33.18
C LYS A 2 -20.64 -28.28 -33.19
N GLU A 3 -19.99 -28.17 -34.35
CA GLU A 3 -18.52 -28.30 -34.47
C GLU A 3 -17.73 -27.01 -34.15
N SER A 4 -18.35 -25.82 -34.18
CA SER A 4 -17.64 -24.58 -33.84
C SER A 4 -17.55 -24.37 -32.32
N GLU A 5 -18.54 -24.82 -31.57
CA GLU A 5 -18.56 -24.71 -30.10
C GLU A 5 -17.55 -25.65 -29.43
N THR A 6 -17.37 -26.85 -29.97
CA THR A 6 -16.40 -27.83 -29.46
C THR A 6 -14.95 -27.40 -29.71
N LYS A 7 -14.66 -26.76 -30.85
CA LYS A 7 -13.33 -26.19 -31.13
C LYS A 7 -12.97 -25.08 -30.14
N GLY A 8 -13.87 -24.11 -29.91
CA GLY A 8 -13.64 -23.05 -28.92
C GLY A 8 -13.40 -23.56 -27.50
N LEU A 9 -14.11 -24.62 -27.08
CA LEU A 9 -13.93 -25.22 -25.76
C LEU A 9 -12.58 -25.94 -25.59
N ILE A 10 -12.03 -26.52 -26.68
CA ILE A 10 -10.73 -27.17 -26.68
C ILE A 10 -9.60 -26.13 -26.59
N ASP A 11 -9.73 -25.02 -27.32
CA ASP A 11 -8.74 -23.94 -27.33
C ASP A 11 -8.64 -23.25 -25.95
N VAL A 12 -9.78 -23.04 -25.27
CA VAL A 12 -9.80 -22.53 -23.89
C VAL A 12 -9.13 -23.49 -22.91
N LYS A 13 -9.41 -24.80 -23.02
CA LYS A 13 -8.76 -25.81 -22.16
C LYS A 13 -7.25 -25.89 -22.40
N LEU A 14 -6.82 -25.70 -23.64
CA LEU A 14 -5.41 -25.67 -24.00
C LEU A 14 -4.71 -24.44 -23.41
N ALA A 15 -5.30 -23.26 -23.58
CA ALA A 15 -4.78 -22.01 -23.01
C ALA A 15 -4.67 -22.06 -21.47
N LEU A 16 -5.69 -22.59 -20.78
CA LEU A 16 -5.67 -22.77 -19.32
C LEU A 16 -4.55 -23.73 -18.87
N LYS A 17 -4.28 -24.79 -19.65
CA LYS A 17 -3.22 -25.76 -19.34
C LYS A 17 -1.84 -25.12 -19.52
N GLU A 18 -1.65 -24.33 -20.56
CA GLU A 18 -0.41 -23.58 -20.81
C GLU A 18 -0.17 -22.51 -19.75
N GLU A 19 -1.23 -21.79 -19.35
CA GLU A 19 -1.17 -20.79 -18.29
C GLU A 19 -0.76 -21.42 -16.95
N ARG A 20 -1.36 -22.57 -16.58
CA ARG A 20 -0.96 -23.31 -15.37
C ARG A 20 0.50 -23.75 -15.42
N LYS A 21 0.95 -24.23 -16.58
CA LYS A 21 2.35 -24.64 -16.79
C LYS A 21 3.30 -23.45 -16.64
N TYR A 22 2.97 -22.31 -17.24
CA TYR A 22 3.73 -21.08 -17.11
C TYR A 22 3.81 -20.59 -15.66
N LYS A 23 2.67 -20.56 -14.96
CA LYS A 23 2.60 -20.19 -13.53
C LYS A 23 3.47 -21.12 -12.66
N ALA A 24 3.38 -22.43 -12.88
CA ALA A 24 4.18 -23.42 -12.15
C ALA A 24 5.69 -23.28 -12.42
N GLN A 25 6.08 -23.08 -13.69
CA GLN A 25 7.48 -22.85 -14.07
C GLN A 25 8.02 -21.57 -13.45
N ARG A 26 7.25 -20.47 -13.53
CA ARG A 26 7.63 -19.18 -12.92
C ARG A 26 7.81 -19.29 -11.41
N LEU A 27 6.92 -20.00 -10.72
CA LEU A 27 7.04 -20.24 -9.28
C LEU A 27 8.32 -21.03 -8.93
N ASN A 28 8.62 -22.09 -9.69
CA ASN A 28 9.84 -22.87 -9.49
C ASN A 28 11.11 -22.03 -9.75
N ASN A 29 11.09 -21.17 -10.77
CA ASN A 29 12.21 -20.26 -11.03
C ASN A 29 12.45 -19.29 -9.87
N ILE A 30 11.39 -18.69 -9.32
CA ILE A 30 11.47 -17.80 -8.16
C ILE A 30 12.03 -18.55 -6.93
N LYS A 31 11.57 -19.78 -6.67
CA LYS A 31 12.09 -20.61 -5.57
C LYS A 31 13.58 -20.91 -5.72
N THR A 32 14.04 -21.19 -6.94
CA THR A 32 15.45 -21.42 -7.23
C THR A 32 16.28 -20.15 -7.06
N LEU A 33 15.81 -19.02 -7.60
CA LEU A 33 16.47 -17.72 -7.50
C LEU A 33 16.67 -17.28 -6.04
N ASN A 34 15.73 -17.57 -5.15
CA ASN A 34 15.88 -17.26 -3.72
C ASN A 34 17.15 -17.90 -3.10
N ARG A 35 17.53 -19.09 -3.59
CA ARG A 35 18.68 -19.85 -3.07
C ARG A 35 19.99 -19.52 -3.76
N THR A 36 19.94 -19.13 -5.04
CA THR A 36 21.14 -18.97 -5.88
C THR A 36 21.50 -17.53 -6.19
N ASN A 37 20.51 -16.63 -6.25
CA ASN A 37 20.71 -15.23 -6.60
C ASN A 37 19.64 -14.32 -5.95
N PRO A 38 19.86 -13.88 -4.70
CA PRO A 38 18.91 -13.06 -3.95
C PRO A 38 18.56 -11.73 -4.63
N LYS A 39 19.49 -11.14 -5.39
CA LYS A 39 19.27 -9.88 -6.11
C LYS A 39 18.25 -10.04 -7.24
N GLU A 40 18.37 -11.14 -7.98
CA GLU A 40 17.42 -11.52 -9.03
C GLU A 40 16.05 -11.91 -8.46
N PHE A 41 16.04 -12.62 -7.33
CA PHE A 41 14.82 -12.97 -6.63
C PHE A 41 13.97 -11.74 -6.30
N TRP A 42 14.56 -10.73 -5.64
CA TRP A 42 13.84 -9.51 -5.30
C TRP A 42 13.36 -8.74 -6.53
N ARG A 43 14.11 -8.78 -7.64
CA ARG A 43 13.67 -8.18 -8.89
C ARG A 43 12.44 -8.86 -9.47
N GLU A 44 12.37 -10.18 -9.42
CA GLU A 44 11.20 -10.93 -9.89
C GLU A 44 9.99 -10.79 -8.96
N VAL A 45 10.21 -10.73 -7.64
CA VAL A 45 9.15 -10.47 -6.65
C VAL A 45 8.56 -9.08 -6.83
N ASN A 46 9.39 -8.07 -7.10
CA ASN A 46 8.92 -6.70 -7.34
C ASN A 46 8.05 -6.55 -8.60
N LYS A 47 8.07 -7.52 -9.52
CA LYS A 47 7.17 -7.57 -10.69
C LYS A 47 5.82 -8.22 -10.39
N LEU A 48 5.64 -8.82 -9.20
CA LEU A 48 4.38 -9.43 -8.77
C LEU A 48 3.43 -8.44 -8.08
N GLY A 49 3.97 -7.32 -7.59
CA GLY A 49 3.18 -6.22 -7.05
C GLY A 49 2.65 -5.29 -8.13
N PRO A 50 1.76 -4.35 -7.77
CA PRO A 50 1.38 -3.24 -8.66
C PRO A 50 2.67 -2.53 -9.11
N GLY A 51 2.88 -2.48 -10.42
CA GLY A 51 4.12 -1.94 -11.01
C GLY A 51 4.30 -0.46 -10.64
N LYS A 52 5.56 -0.02 -10.56
CA LYS A 52 5.97 1.36 -10.20
C LYS A 52 5.31 2.48 -11.01
N ALA A 53 4.66 2.17 -12.13
CA ALA A 53 4.03 3.13 -13.01
C ALA A 53 2.62 3.56 -12.57
N ASN A 54 1.93 2.78 -11.72
CA ASN A 54 0.51 3.02 -11.38
C ASN A 54 0.25 2.83 -9.87
N THR A 55 1.00 3.53 -9.03
CA THR A 55 0.70 3.56 -7.59
C THR A 55 0.46 5.01 -7.18
N ASN A 56 -0.71 5.54 -7.54
CA ASN A 56 -1.28 6.67 -6.81
C ASN A 56 -1.72 6.14 -5.44
N ILE A 57 -0.74 5.93 -4.57
CA ILE A 57 -0.91 5.46 -3.18
C ILE A 57 -1.75 6.47 -2.39
N ASP A 58 -1.79 7.70 -2.88
CA ASP A 58 -2.57 8.87 -2.48
C ASP A 58 -3.95 8.96 -3.19
N SER A 59 -4.53 7.83 -3.60
CA SER A 59 -5.88 7.82 -4.16
C SER A 59 -6.67 6.56 -3.81
N VAL A 60 -7.98 6.70 -3.73
CA VAL A 60 -8.92 5.61 -3.48
C VAL A 60 -10.04 5.61 -4.52
N ILE A 61 -10.55 4.42 -4.82
CA ILE A 61 -11.73 4.26 -5.69
C ILE A 61 -12.97 4.26 -4.78
N MET A 62 -13.89 5.17 -5.06
CA MET A 62 -15.17 5.31 -4.37
C MET A 62 -16.19 4.30 -4.91
N ASP A 63 -17.30 4.10 -4.21
CA ASP A 63 -18.32 3.09 -4.59
C ASP A 63 -19.03 3.40 -5.92
N ASP A 64 -19.01 4.67 -6.35
CA ASP A 64 -19.51 5.10 -7.66
C ASP A 64 -18.48 4.91 -8.80
N GLY A 65 -17.29 4.38 -8.48
CA GLY A 65 -16.19 4.14 -9.42
C GLY A 65 -15.32 5.37 -9.68
N SER A 66 -15.59 6.52 -9.04
CA SER A 66 -14.74 7.70 -9.12
C SER A 66 -13.44 7.51 -8.32
N VAL A 67 -12.39 8.23 -8.70
CA VAL A 67 -11.11 8.25 -7.99
C VAL A 67 -11.02 9.52 -7.16
N SER A 68 -10.87 9.39 -5.85
CA SER A 68 -10.61 10.52 -4.95
C SER A 68 -9.16 10.51 -4.48
N SER A 69 -8.52 11.68 -4.53
CA SER A 69 -7.21 11.95 -3.92
C SER A 69 -7.32 12.85 -2.68
N ASN A 70 -8.54 13.09 -2.18
CA ASN A 70 -8.73 13.86 -0.96
C ASN A 70 -8.28 13.02 0.25
N PRO A 71 -7.37 13.54 1.12
CA PRO A 71 -6.90 12.83 2.31
C PRO A 71 -8.02 12.29 3.21
N ASN A 72 -9.11 13.04 3.36
CA ASN A 72 -10.24 12.63 4.20
C ASN A 72 -10.99 11.42 3.60
N ASP A 73 -11.16 11.41 2.28
CA ASP A 73 -11.81 10.30 1.58
C ASP A 73 -10.94 9.04 1.63
N ILE A 74 -9.62 9.20 1.47
CA ILE A 74 -8.64 8.12 1.57
C ILE A 74 -8.65 7.51 2.97
N LEU A 75 -8.55 8.35 4.01
CA LEU A 75 -8.58 7.92 5.41
C LEU A 75 -9.88 7.19 5.75
N SER A 76 -11.01 7.77 5.38
CA SER A 76 -12.33 7.16 5.58
C SER A 76 -12.44 5.80 4.90
N ARG A 77 -12.01 5.71 3.64
CA ARG A 77 -12.05 4.46 2.87
C ARG A 77 -11.16 3.39 3.48
N TRP A 78 -9.93 3.75 3.86
CA TRP A 78 -9.01 2.80 4.49
C TRP A 78 -9.57 2.32 5.83
N LYS A 79 -10.05 3.21 6.70
CA LYS A 79 -10.70 2.81 7.97
C LYS A 79 -11.82 1.79 7.74
N SER A 80 -12.66 2.03 6.73
CA SER A 80 -13.75 1.11 6.38
C SER A 80 -13.24 -0.24 5.85
N GLU A 81 -12.33 -0.25 4.89
CA GLU A 81 -11.81 -1.49 4.31
C GLU A 81 -11.02 -2.33 5.33
N TYR A 82 -10.19 -1.68 6.16
CA TYR A 82 -9.45 -2.34 7.23
C TYR A 82 -10.37 -2.88 8.31
N SER A 83 -11.36 -2.12 8.77
CA SER A 83 -12.31 -2.62 9.77
C SER A 83 -13.07 -3.86 9.27
N ARG A 84 -13.39 -3.92 7.96
CA ARG A 84 -14.00 -5.10 7.36
C ARG A 84 -13.14 -6.36 7.49
N LEU A 85 -11.82 -6.24 7.34
CA LEU A 85 -10.90 -7.39 7.46
C LEU A 85 -10.91 -8.01 8.86
N PHE A 86 -11.08 -7.20 9.90
CA PHE A 86 -11.03 -7.65 11.30
C PHE A 86 -12.42 -7.89 11.90
N SER A 87 -13.48 -7.38 11.28
CA SER A 87 -14.85 -7.49 11.80
C SER A 87 -15.37 -8.95 11.92
N SER A 88 -14.82 -9.91 11.17
CA SER A 88 -15.16 -11.34 11.34
C SER A 88 -14.50 -12.00 12.56
N GLU A 89 -13.32 -11.54 12.99
CA GLU A 89 -12.62 -12.04 14.18
C GLU A 89 -13.07 -11.29 15.45
N ILE A 90 -13.42 -10.01 15.30
CA ILE A 90 -13.97 -9.16 16.36
C ILE A 90 -15.35 -9.63 16.84
N GLN A 91 -16.15 -10.29 16.01
CA GLN A 91 -17.42 -10.90 16.46
C GLN A 91 -17.23 -12.02 17.50
N GLN A 92 -16.03 -12.56 17.65
CA GLN A 92 -15.67 -13.50 18.71
C GLN A 92 -14.87 -12.85 19.86
N ALA A 93 -14.51 -11.58 19.72
CA ALA A 93 -13.82 -10.85 20.78
C ALA A 93 -14.78 -10.61 21.94
N ASP A 94 -14.29 -10.86 23.15
CA ASP A 94 -15.02 -10.56 24.38
C ASP A 94 -15.42 -9.08 24.39
N SER A 95 -16.68 -8.80 24.70
CA SER A 95 -17.25 -7.45 24.83
C SER A 95 -16.37 -6.52 25.67
N GLY A 96 -15.72 -7.03 26.72
CA GLY A 96 -14.82 -6.24 27.56
C GLY A 96 -13.51 -5.82 26.87
N PHE A 97 -13.02 -6.61 25.91
CA PHE A 97 -11.83 -6.26 25.12
C PHE A 97 -12.13 -5.14 24.12
N ILE A 98 -13.33 -5.16 23.52
CA ILE A 98 -13.78 -4.11 22.60
C ILE A 98 -13.96 -2.78 23.33
N GLU A 99 -14.55 -2.81 24.52
CA GLU A 99 -14.73 -1.61 25.36
C GLU A 99 -13.38 -1.00 25.77
N GLN A 100 -12.39 -1.83 26.15
CA GLN A 100 -11.05 -1.35 26.46
C GLN A 100 -10.34 -0.72 25.27
N LEU A 101 -10.48 -1.29 24.07
CA LEU A 101 -9.90 -0.70 22.85
C LEU A 101 -10.54 0.65 22.50
N GLN A 102 -11.86 0.77 22.66
CA GLN A 102 -12.55 2.04 22.45
C GLN A 102 -12.08 3.12 23.43
N GLN A 103 -12.01 2.79 24.72
CA GLN A 103 -11.52 3.70 25.75
C GLN A 103 -10.08 4.15 25.49
N LEU A 104 -9.20 3.24 25.07
CA LEU A 104 -7.82 3.57 24.73
C LEU A 104 -7.75 4.50 23.51
N ASN A 105 -8.60 4.27 22.50
CA ASN A 105 -8.61 5.08 21.30
C ASN A 105 -9.11 6.51 21.59
N GLU A 106 -10.15 6.65 22.42
CA GLU A 106 -10.64 7.95 22.88
C GLU A 106 -9.58 8.71 23.71
N GLN A 107 -8.83 8.01 24.56
CA GLN A 107 -7.71 8.60 25.30
C GLN A 107 -6.61 9.12 24.38
N LEU A 108 -6.25 8.35 23.35
CA LEU A 108 -5.23 8.76 22.38
C LEU A 108 -5.69 9.93 21.51
N GLU A 109 -6.97 9.96 21.11
CA GLU A 109 -7.54 11.08 20.37
C GLU A 109 -7.54 12.36 21.22
N HIS A 110 -7.95 12.26 22.49
CA HIS A 110 -7.89 13.39 23.42
C HIS A 110 -6.44 13.83 23.69
N GLU A 111 -5.50 12.91 23.88
CA GLU A 111 -4.07 13.24 24.05
C GLU A 111 -3.52 13.97 22.83
N TYR A 112 -3.84 13.50 21.62
CA TYR A 112 -3.44 14.16 20.38
C TYR A 112 -4.02 15.57 20.25
N GLU A 113 -5.29 15.77 20.58
CA GLU A 113 -5.94 17.09 20.58
C GLU A 113 -5.37 18.04 21.63
N THR A 114 -5.02 17.53 22.82
CA THR A 114 -4.40 18.34 23.89
C THR A 114 -2.94 18.71 23.62
N LEU A 115 -2.20 17.86 22.91
CA LEU A 115 -0.82 18.15 22.50
C LEU A 115 -0.76 19.07 21.27
N ASN A 116 -1.83 19.11 20.46
CA ASN A 116 -1.97 19.98 19.30
C ASN A 116 -3.28 20.80 19.36
N PRO A 117 -3.48 21.68 20.36
CA PRO A 117 -4.71 22.44 20.48
C PRO A 117 -4.79 23.45 19.33
N SER A 118 -5.62 23.13 18.34
CA SER A 118 -6.14 24.02 17.29
C SER A 118 -5.12 24.99 16.66
N THR A 119 -4.50 24.59 15.55
CA THR A 119 -4.16 25.56 14.49
C THR A 119 -5.39 25.79 13.61
N GLU A 120 -6.43 26.42 14.16
CA GLU A 120 -7.41 27.08 13.29
C GLU A 120 -6.72 28.31 12.67
N THR A 121 -6.51 28.22 11.36
CA THR A 121 -5.91 29.20 10.44
C THR A 121 -4.39 29.41 10.64
N ILE A 122 -3.58 28.97 9.69
CA ILE A 122 -2.92 29.85 8.71
C ILE A 122 -2.52 29.03 7.48
N ASP A 123 -2.98 29.55 6.35
CA ASP A 123 -2.70 29.26 4.95
C ASP A 123 -1.22 29.53 4.53
N THR A 124 -0.20 29.17 5.34
CA THR A 124 1.22 29.54 5.05
C THR A 124 2.23 28.41 4.86
N ASP A 125 1.93 27.15 5.14
CA ASP A 125 2.96 26.09 5.03
C ASP A 125 3.06 25.43 3.64
N LEU A 126 2.22 25.83 2.69
CA LEU A 126 2.37 25.46 1.27
C LEU A 126 3.53 26.18 0.56
N GLN A 127 4.24 27.11 1.22
CA GLN A 127 5.37 27.83 0.62
C GLN A 127 6.76 27.28 0.98
N LEU A 128 6.90 26.39 1.97
CA LEU A 128 8.21 25.83 2.33
C LEU A 128 8.66 24.63 1.46
N MET A 129 7.79 24.16 0.55
CA MET A 129 8.13 23.07 -0.38
C MET A 129 8.62 23.52 -1.76
N ASN A 130 8.70 24.83 -2.03
CA ASN A 130 9.07 25.35 -3.36
C ASN A 130 10.47 25.97 -3.47
N ASP A 131 11.28 25.96 -2.40
CA ASP A 131 12.70 26.29 -2.55
C ASP A 131 13.47 25.03 -2.93
N PRO A 132 14.07 24.96 -4.14
CA PRO A 132 14.92 23.84 -4.50
C PRO A 132 16.16 23.88 -3.60
N ILE A 133 16.28 22.91 -2.70
CA ILE A 133 17.50 22.67 -1.94
C ILE A 133 18.60 22.33 -2.96
N SER A 134 19.45 23.31 -3.29
CA SER A 134 20.68 23.08 -4.03
C SER A 134 21.56 22.15 -3.20
N VAL A 135 21.99 21.04 -3.82
CA VAL A 135 22.73 19.93 -3.22
C VAL A 135 24.12 20.37 -2.70
N GLU A 136 24.54 21.60 -2.96
CA GLU A 136 25.88 22.11 -2.68
C GLU A 136 26.12 22.58 -1.24
N GLU A 137 25.07 22.75 -0.41
CA GLU A 137 25.26 23.31 0.95
C GLU A 137 25.46 22.25 2.06
N LYS A 138 25.20 20.95 1.77
CA LYS A 138 25.36 19.87 2.76
C LYS A 138 26.80 19.40 2.96
N THR A 139 27.73 19.73 2.08
CA THR A 139 29.15 19.31 2.21
C THR A 139 30.00 20.27 3.04
N ALA A 140 29.53 21.47 3.38
CA ALA A 140 30.32 22.45 4.14
C ALA A 140 30.30 22.24 5.67
N LEU A 141 29.29 21.57 6.20
CA LEU A 141 29.16 21.35 7.66
C LEU A 141 29.92 20.13 8.19
N GLN A 142 30.31 19.19 7.32
CA GLN A 142 30.94 17.94 7.75
C GLN A 142 32.48 18.02 7.83
N VAL A 143 33.10 19.11 7.36
CA VAL A 143 34.57 19.28 7.38
C VAL A 143 35.06 20.02 8.64
N LYS A 144 34.18 20.67 9.41
CA LYS A 144 34.58 21.39 10.64
C LYS A 144 34.69 20.53 11.89
N GLU A 145 34.08 19.34 11.92
CA GLU A 145 34.11 18.47 13.11
C GLU A 145 35.30 17.48 13.16
N CYS A 146 36.16 17.45 12.14
CA CYS A 146 37.33 16.55 12.13
C CYS A 146 38.68 17.23 12.42
N ASN A 147 38.72 18.51 12.84
CA ASN A 147 39.96 19.24 13.12
C ASN A 147 39.96 19.99 14.47
N SER A 148 39.40 19.41 15.54
CA SER A 148 39.68 19.86 16.92
C SER A 148 40.04 18.69 17.81
#